data_AF-A0A850LQ00-F1
#
_entry.id   AF-A0A850LQ00-F1
#
_cell.length_a   1.000
_cell.length_b   1.000
_cell.length_c   1.000
_cell.angle_alpha   90.00
_cell.angle_beta   90.00
_cell.angle_gamma   90.00
#
_symmetry.space_group_name_H-M   'P 1'
#
loop_
_entity.id
_entity.type
_entity.pdbx_description
1 polymer ?
#
loop_
_entity_poly.entity_id
_entity_poly.type
_entity_poly.pdbx_seq_one_letter_code
_entity_poly.pdbx_strand_id
1 'polypeptide(L)'
;MSGRNTKHYRIKFIDESRKKFFHQLTKKTSFKQLSKKLNIPINNFYNYKSGISTTPEPLFNLGLKLIDKSKNDFEFQVLLPNWGCSKGAKLANVTPSKREQSRIHFSRIMKQKWKSKEFQESRYKPIKEQGEMTIEKIRIISHMLFDGSVNNRKGNNYFRFICSSPKVIELFINDVKTVYGLENNGIFDENSKNCVSINYNSILAIQDLMKYAPSYSCKSNKIQVPEVIKSGPSEFKREFLRCFWDDDGGITVSKKYKRFWLIGSQKNLKFLYEIGKIHDHFNINYLINDKYYHLLIVRKKDKKNFLRKIGFLEGSLVTRGLCKGLEKNFLLKELNLGIFP
;
A
#
# COMPACT_ATOMS: atom_id res chain seq x y z
N MET A 1 -12.25 6.14 61.87
CA MET A 1 -11.31 6.33 60.74
C MET A 1 -11.86 5.63 59.51
N SER A 2 -12.59 6.35 58.66
CA SER A 2 -13.02 5.87 57.33
C SER A 2 -12.06 6.42 56.29
N GLY A 3 -11.29 5.52 55.66
CA GLY A 3 -10.32 5.88 54.62
C GLY A 3 -11.01 6.60 53.46
N ARG A 4 -10.63 7.85 53.20
CA ARG A 4 -11.12 8.59 52.03
C ARG A 4 -10.51 7.96 50.77
N ASN A 5 -11.30 7.19 50.04
CA ASN A 5 -10.95 6.72 48.70
C ASN A 5 -10.72 7.93 47.77
N THR A 6 -9.46 8.23 47.47
CA THR A 6 -9.06 9.18 46.43
C THR A 6 -9.24 8.51 45.06
N LYS A 7 -10.22 8.99 44.29
CA LYS A 7 -10.38 8.63 42.87
C LYS A 7 -9.32 9.35 42.04
N HIS A 8 -8.60 8.60 41.21
CA HIS A 8 -7.64 9.14 40.25
C HIS A 8 -8.29 9.21 38.87
N TYR A 9 -7.90 10.21 38.07
CA TYR A 9 -8.34 10.34 36.69
C TYR A 9 -7.10 10.38 35.79
N ARG A 10 -7.09 9.54 34.75
CA ARG A 10 -6.08 9.56 33.69
C ARG A 10 -6.75 9.97 32.39
N ILE A 11 -6.24 11.04 31.78
CA ILE A 11 -6.65 11.46 30.43
C ILE A 11 -5.51 11.08 29.49
N LYS A 12 -5.85 10.34 28.44
CA LYS A 12 -4.91 9.89 27.42
C LYS A 12 -5.12 10.73 26.16
N PHE A 13 -4.06 11.43 25.74
CA PHE A 13 -4.04 12.14 24.47
C PHE A 13 -3.37 11.25 23.43
N ILE A 14 -4.05 11.04 22.30
CA ILE A 14 -3.49 10.38 21.13
C ILE A 14 -3.48 11.44 20.04
N ASP A 15 -2.29 11.99 19.79
CA ASP A 15 -2.03 12.79 18.60
C ASP A 15 -1.79 11.85 17.40
N GLU A 16 -2.14 12.29 16.19
CA GLU A 16 -1.97 11.54 14.93
C GLU A 16 -0.49 11.17 14.66
N SER A 17 0.46 11.82 15.35
CA SER A 17 1.88 11.48 15.37
C SER A 17 2.27 10.27 16.27
N ARG A 18 1.30 9.59 16.90
CA ARG A 18 1.48 8.43 17.82
C ARG A 18 2.38 8.66 19.05
N LYS A 19 2.71 9.90 19.43
CA LYS A 19 3.32 10.18 20.74
C LYS A 19 2.27 10.13 21.85
N LYS A 20 2.48 9.27 22.85
CA LYS A 20 1.59 9.13 24.01
C LYS A 20 1.99 10.12 25.09
N PHE A 21 1.07 10.96 25.52
CA PHE A 21 1.24 11.80 26.70
C PHE A 21 0.27 11.34 27.79
N PHE A 22 0.80 11.09 28.98
CA PHE A 22 0.01 10.73 30.16
C PHE A 22 0.05 11.89 31.14
N HIS A 23 -1.13 12.39 31.52
CA HIS A 23 -1.25 13.36 32.60
C HIS A 23 -2.16 12.80 33.69
N GLN A 24 -1.62 12.76 34.91
CA GLN A 24 -2.34 12.35 36.10
C GLN A 24 -2.95 13.60 36.73
N LEU A 25 -4.27 13.60 36.93
CA LEU A 25 -4.98 14.70 37.58
C LEU A 25 -5.45 14.27 38.96
N THR A 26 -5.30 15.16 39.95
CA THR A 26 -5.93 15.02 41.26
C THR A 26 -7.25 15.81 41.30
N LYS A 27 -8.15 15.45 42.21
CA LYS A 27 -9.51 16.02 42.41
C LYS A 27 -9.58 17.56 42.48
N LYS A 28 -8.45 18.26 42.68
CA LYS A 28 -8.38 19.72 42.84
C LYS A 28 -7.76 20.45 41.64
N THR A 29 -7.45 19.77 40.54
CA THR A 29 -6.92 20.47 39.36
C THR A 29 -8.04 21.28 38.73
N SER A 30 -7.96 22.62 38.80
CA SER A 30 -8.98 23.47 38.20
C SER A 30 -8.86 23.45 36.67
N PHE A 31 -9.97 23.61 35.96
CA PHE A 31 -9.98 23.62 34.49
C PHE A 31 -9.05 24.69 33.90
N LYS A 32 -8.89 25.81 34.61
CA LYS A 32 -7.94 26.89 34.29
C LYS A 32 -6.48 26.43 34.34
N GLN A 33 -6.13 25.57 35.30
CA GLN A 33 -4.79 24.97 35.39
C GLN A 33 -4.55 23.95 34.27
N LEU A 34 -5.58 23.19 33.88
CA LEU A 34 -5.50 22.23 32.77
C LEU A 34 -5.30 22.94 31.43
N SER A 35 -6.10 23.97 31.13
CA SER A 35 -6.00 24.75 29.90
C SER A 35 -4.63 25.44 29.78
N LYS A 36 -4.10 26.00 30.88
CA LYS A 36 -2.76 26.60 30.90
C LYS A 36 -1.66 25.55 30.63
N LYS A 37 -1.79 24.35 31.19
CA LYS A 37 -0.80 23.26 31.00
C LYS A 37 -0.82 22.68 29.58
N LEU A 38 -1.98 22.73 28.91
CA LEU A 38 -2.17 22.25 27.54
C LEU A 38 -2.07 23.37 26.48
N ASN A 39 -1.85 24.62 26.90
CA ASN A 39 -1.81 25.81 26.05
C ASN A 39 -3.09 26.04 25.21
N ILE A 40 -4.27 25.77 25.79
CA ILE A 40 -5.58 25.93 25.12
C ILE A 40 -6.24 27.23 25.61
N PRO A 41 -6.69 28.15 24.74
CA PRO A 41 -7.36 29.39 25.15
C PRO A 41 -8.67 29.13 25.93
N ILE A 42 -8.85 29.82 27.06
CA ILE A 42 -9.96 29.58 28.00
C ILE A 42 -11.33 30.03 27.45
N ASN A 43 -11.35 30.89 26.44
CA ASN A 43 -12.57 31.59 25.98
C ASN A 43 -13.62 30.68 25.29
N ASN A 44 -13.42 29.36 25.24
CA ASN A 44 -14.24 28.42 24.48
C ASN A 44 -14.94 27.33 25.31
N PHE A 45 -15.21 27.53 26.60
CA PHE A 45 -15.86 26.51 27.42
C PHE A 45 -17.03 27.02 28.27
N TYR A 46 -18.17 26.31 28.21
CA TYR A 46 -19.31 26.47 29.10
C TYR A 46 -19.54 25.19 29.92
N ASN A 47 -20.08 25.37 31.13
CA ASN A 47 -20.35 24.30 32.09
C ASN A 47 -21.78 23.78 31.88
N TYR A 48 -21.95 22.56 31.36
CA TYR A 48 -23.28 21.96 31.18
C TYR A 48 -23.75 21.31 32.49
N LYS A 49 -24.74 21.90 33.15
CA LYS A 49 -25.59 21.21 34.14
C LYS A 49 -26.91 20.85 33.46
N SER A 50 -27.33 19.60 33.64
CA SER A 50 -28.53 19.00 33.07
C SER A 50 -29.79 19.87 33.23
N GLY A 51 -30.42 20.25 32.12
CA GLY A 51 -31.70 20.93 32.07
C GLY A 51 -31.87 21.58 30.70
N ILE A 52 -33.04 21.38 30.07
CA ILE A 52 -33.40 21.83 28.72
C ILE A 52 -33.11 23.33 28.57
N SER A 53 -32.36 23.70 27.52
CA SER A 53 -31.97 25.08 27.21
C SER A 53 -32.39 25.43 25.78
N THR A 54 -33.04 26.58 25.61
CA THR A 54 -33.54 27.14 24.36
C THR A 54 -32.63 28.24 23.78
N THR A 55 -31.31 28.13 23.94
CA THR A 55 -30.33 29.10 23.40
C THR A 55 -29.40 28.47 22.33
N PRO A 56 -28.73 29.29 21.48
CA PRO A 56 -28.11 28.83 20.23
C PRO A 56 -26.98 27.82 20.46
N GLU A 57 -26.85 26.85 19.55
CA GLU A 57 -25.86 25.77 19.63
C GLU A 57 -24.42 26.29 19.79
N PRO A 58 -23.60 25.68 20.68
CA PRO A 58 -22.21 26.06 20.84
C PRO A 58 -21.36 25.68 19.61
N LEU A 59 -20.42 26.55 19.25
CA LEU A 59 -19.51 26.41 18.10
C LEU A 59 -18.57 25.18 18.16
N PHE A 60 -18.45 24.53 19.31
CA PHE A 60 -17.61 23.34 19.49
C PHE A 60 -18.19 22.41 20.56
N ASN A 61 -18.36 21.12 20.22
CA ASN A 61 -18.69 20.07 21.18
C ASN A 61 -17.44 19.26 21.50
N LEU A 62 -16.95 19.34 22.74
CA LEU A 62 -15.89 18.44 23.22
C LEU A 62 -16.56 17.15 23.72
N GLY A 63 -16.50 16.09 22.91
CA GLY A 63 -17.02 14.78 23.29
C GLY A 63 -16.02 14.03 24.18
N LEU A 64 -16.45 13.63 25.38
CA LEU A 64 -15.72 12.64 26.19
C LEU A 64 -16.39 11.28 26.04
N LYS A 65 -15.66 10.29 25.52
CA LYS A 65 -16.14 8.90 25.46
C LYS A 65 -15.46 8.10 26.57
N LEU A 66 -16.24 7.48 27.44
CA LEU A 66 -15.72 6.58 28.48
C LEU A 66 -15.32 5.25 27.82
N ILE A 67 -14.09 4.81 28.04
CA ILE A 67 -13.54 3.60 27.39
C ILE A 67 -13.52 2.41 28.37
N ASP A 68 -13.30 2.66 29.66
CA ASP A 68 -13.21 1.59 30.66
C ASP A 68 -13.75 2.05 32.04
N LYS A 69 -14.40 1.11 32.75
CA LYS A 69 -14.82 1.23 34.14
C LYS A 69 -14.26 0.05 34.92
N SER A 70 -13.04 0.20 35.44
CA SER A 70 -12.57 -0.68 36.53
C SER A 70 -12.80 0.02 37.87
N LYS A 71 -12.88 -0.76 38.96
CA LYS A 71 -13.48 -0.33 40.24
C LYS A 71 -12.89 0.94 40.88
N ASN A 72 -11.76 1.48 40.42
CA ASN A 72 -11.18 2.73 40.95
C ASN A 72 -10.63 3.73 39.91
N ASP A 73 -10.71 3.46 38.61
CA ASP A 73 -10.17 4.34 37.57
C ASP A 73 -11.16 4.52 36.40
N PHE A 74 -11.19 5.74 35.85
CA PHE A 74 -11.96 6.08 34.64
C PHE A 74 -10.99 6.51 33.53
N GLU A 75 -11.08 5.86 32.37
CA GLU A 75 -10.35 6.28 31.17
C GLU A 75 -11.31 6.95 30.18
N PHE A 76 -10.97 8.19 29.79
CA PHE A 76 -11.73 8.98 28.83
C PHE A 76 -10.91 9.22 27.57
N GLN A 77 -11.55 9.05 26.41
CA GLN A 77 -11.04 9.55 25.13
C GLN A 77 -11.57 10.96 24.91
N VAL A 78 -10.67 11.91 24.66
CA VAL A 78 -11.04 13.23 24.14
C VAL A 78 -11.12 13.11 22.62
N LEU A 79 -12.32 13.31 22.07
CA LEU A 79 -12.49 13.41 20.63
C LEU A 79 -12.30 14.87 20.24
N LEU A 80 -11.18 15.19 19.61
CA LEU A 80 -11.00 16.49 18.96
C LEU A 80 -11.84 16.47 17.67
N PRO A 81 -12.64 17.52 17.39
CA PRO A 81 -13.34 17.60 16.12
C PRO A 81 -12.32 17.63 14.97
N ASN A 82 -12.63 16.88 13.91
CA ASN A 82 -11.99 17.06 12.61
C ASN A 82 -12.03 18.56 12.27
N TRP A 83 -10.89 19.12 11.85
CA TRP A 83 -10.79 20.49 11.34
C TRP A 83 -11.48 20.60 9.97
N GLY A 84 -12.79 20.41 9.96
CA GLY A 84 -13.69 20.81 8.90
C GLY A 84 -14.26 22.16 9.28
N CYS A 85 -13.86 23.20 8.54
CA CYS A 85 -14.31 24.58 8.70
C CYS A 85 -15.80 24.68 9.06
N SER A 86 -16.11 25.00 10.32
CA SER A 86 -17.42 25.54 10.68
C SER A 86 -17.49 26.97 10.17
N LYS A 87 -18.41 27.20 9.22
CA LYS A 87 -18.87 28.53 8.83
C LYS A 87 -19.40 29.24 10.09
N GLY A 88 -18.96 30.46 10.39
CA GLY A 88 -19.75 31.30 11.30
C GLY A 88 -19.08 32.38 12.15
N ALA A 89 -17.75 32.54 12.15
CA ALA A 89 -17.15 33.71 12.81
C ALA A 89 -17.03 34.87 11.80
N LYS A 90 -17.92 35.87 11.88
CA LYS A 90 -17.76 37.15 11.17
C LYS A 90 -16.65 37.96 11.85
N LEU A 91 -15.40 37.65 11.52
CA LEU A 91 -14.32 38.64 11.60
C LEU A 91 -14.70 39.81 10.68
N ALA A 92 -14.49 41.04 11.13
CA ALA A 92 -14.70 42.22 10.30
C ALA A 92 -13.99 42.00 8.95
N ASN A 93 -14.78 41.94 7.87
CA ASN A 93 -14.28 41.70 6.52
C ASN A 93 -13.48 42.93 6.08
N VAL A 94 -12.22 43.00 6.49
CA VAL A 94 -11.24 43.84 5.84
C VAL A 94 -11.01 43.20 4.48
N THR A 95 -11.75 43.69 3.49
CA THR A 95 -11.58 43.25 2.11
C THR A 95 -10.17 43.69 1.71
N PRO A 96 -9.24 42.76 1.42
CA PRO A 96 -7.88 43.13 1.09
C PRO A 96 -7.93 44.08 -0.10
N SER A 97 -7.12 45.13 -0.09
CA SER A 97 -7.02 46.05 -1.21
C SER A 97 -6.76 45.29 -2.51
N LYS A 98 -7.17 45.80 -3.68
CA LYS A 98 -6.87 45.15 -4.99
C LYS A 98 -5.37 44.81 -5.12
N ARG A 99 -4.50 45.63 -4.52
CA ARG A 99 -3.05 45.44 -4.46
C ARG A 99 -2.65 44.25 -3.56
N GLU A 100 -3.28 44.08 -2.40
CA GLU A 100 -3.07 42.90 -1.54
C GLU A 100 -3.62 41.62 -2.15
N GLN A 101 -4.79 41.65 -2.78
CA GLN A 101 -5.32 40.48 -3.50
C GLN A 101 -4.36 40.03 -4.60
N SER A 102 -3.80 40.97 -5.35
CA SER A 102 -2.79 40.70 -6.38
C SER A 102 -1.50 40.11 -5.78
N ARG A 103 -1.02 40.64 -4.64
CA ARG A 103 0.15 40.09 -3.91
C ARG A 103 -0.11 38.67 -3.37
N ILE A 104 -1.28 38.41 -2.80
CA ILE A 104 -1.66 37.09 -2.30
C ILE A 104 -1.71 36.10 -3.45
N HIS A 105 -2.35 36.47 -4.57
CA HIS A 105 -2.42 35.65 -5.77
C HIS A 105 -1.02 35.34 -6.35
N PHE A 106 -0.18 36.37 -6.51
CA PHE A 106 1.19 36.20 -6.98
C PHE A 106 2.03 35.34 -6.04
N SER A 107 1.90 35.51 -4.71
CA SER A 107 2.59 34.67 -3.72
C SER A 107 2.12 33.21 -3.77
N ARG A 108 0.84 32.95 -4.07
CA ARG A 108 0.28 31.61 -4.28
C ARG A 108 0.85 30.98 -5.55
N ILE A 109 0.88 31.72 -6.65
CA ILE A 109 1.50 31.28 -7.91
C ILE A 109 2.98 30.99 -7.71
N MET A 110 3.70 31.87 -7.02
CA MET A 110 5.13 31.67 -6.75
C MET A 110 5.37 30.50 -5.81
N LYS A 111 4.59 30.31 -4.74
CA LYS A 111 4.68 29.12 -3.88
C LYS A 111 4.34 27.83 -4.64
N GLN A 112 3.36 27.86 -5.55
CA GLN A 112 3.08 26.71 -6.42
C GLN A 112 4.23 26.45 -7.40
N LYS A 113 4.80 27.48 -8.02
CA LYS A 113 5.96 27.36 -8.92
C LYS A 113 7.20 26.85 -8.19
N TRP A 114 7.48 27.36 -6.99
CA TRP A 114 8.63 26.96 -6.18
C TRP A 114 8.48 25.52 -5.68
N LYS A 115 7.31 25.17 -5.11
CA LYS A 115 6.98 23.78 -4.81
C LYS A 115 7.06 22.92 -6.05
N SER A 116 6.66 23.40 -7.22
CA SER A 116 6.76 22.63 -8.47
C SER A 116 8.20 22.42 -8.93
N LYS A 117 9.11 23.37 -8.67
CA LYS A 117 10.53 23.27 -9.05
C LYS A 117 11.27 22.29 -8.13
N GLU A 118 11.14 22.45 -6.81
CA GLU A 118 11.72 21.54 -5.82
C GLU A 118 11.12 20.12 -5.93
N PHE A 119 9.82 20.03 -6.23
CA PHE A 119 9.13 18.78 -6.52
C PHE A 119 9.52 18.17 -7.88
N GLN A 120 9.93 18.97 -8.86
CA GLN A 120 10.45 18.47 -10.14
C GLN A 120 11.89 17.98 -9.97
N GLU A 121 12.74 18.74 -9.28
CA GLU A 121 14.14 18.38 -9.01
C GLU A 121 14.23 17.09 -8.17
N SER A 122 13.39 16.93 -7.15
CA SER A 122 13.32 15.70 -6.34
C SER A 122 12.87 14.45 -7.11
N ARG A 123 12.35 14.59 -8.34
CA ARG A 123 11.97 13.45 -9.22
C ARG A 123 13.08 13.01 -10.16
N TYR A 124 14.10 13.85 -10.37
CA TYR A 124 15.32 13.48 -11.08
C TYR A 124 16.35 12.91 -10.11
N LYS A 125 15.91 11.96 -9.27
CA LYS A 125 16.86 11.24 -8.40
C LYS A 125 17.88 10.52 -9.30
N PRO A 126 19.19 10.77 -9.13
CA PRO A 126 20.20 10.04 -9.87
C PRO A 126 20.00 8.55 -9.59
N ILE A 127 20.16 7.75 -10.63
CA ILE A 127 20.15 6.29 -10.54
C ILE A 127 21.55 5.78 -10.86
N LYS A 128 21.87 4.57 -10.40
CA LYS A 128 23.09 3.87 -10.83
C LYS A 128 23.15 3.80 -12.35
N GLU A 129 24.35 3.77 -12.90
CA GLU A 129 24.55 3.54 -14.32
C GLU A 129 23.91 2.20 -14.73
N GLN A 130 23.22 2.22 -15.87
CA GLN A 130 22.47 1.06 -16.34
C GLN A 130 23.36 0.25 -17.29
N GLY A 131 23.89 -0.86 -16.79
CA GLY A 131 24.71 -1.81 -17.55
C GLY A 131 23.89 -2.93 -18.21
N GLU A 132 24.50 -4.10 -18.32
CA GLU A 132 23.89 -5.31 -18.87
C GLU A 132 22.62 -5.74 -18.10
N MET A 133 21.78 -6.53 -18.75
CA MET A 133 20.57 -7.05 -18.14
C MET A 133 20.91 -8.03 -17.02
N THR A 134 20.48 -7.73 -15.79
CA THR A 134 20.64 -8.61 -14.63
C THR A 134 19.34 -9.29 -14.26
N ILE A 135 19.42 -10.33 -13.44
CA ILE A 135 18.27 -11.08 -12.93
C ILE A 135 17.34 -10.20 -12.07
N GLU A 136 17.90 -9.32 -11.25
CA GLU A 136 17.16 -8.34 -10.45
C GLU A 136 16.33 -7.42 -11.36
N LYS A 137 16.93 -6.96 -12.47
CA LYS A 137 16.24 -6.10 -13.42
C LYS A 137 15.11 -6.83 -14.15
N ILE A 138 15.31 -8.10 -14.50
CA ILE A 138 14.26 -8.98 -15.02
C ILE A 138 13.10 -9.09 -14.03
N ARG A 139 13.37 -9.34 -12.73
CA ARG A 139 12.32 -9.40 -11.72
C ARG A 139 11.55 -8.09 -11.58
N ILE A 140 12.23 -6.95 -11.56
CA ILE A 140 11.57 -5.63 -11.51
C ILE A 140 10.63 -5.47 -12.72
N ILE A 141 11.13 -5.70 -13.94
CA ILE A 141 10.33 -5.57 -15.16
C ILE A 141 9.12 -6.51 -15.11
N SER A 142 9.32 -7.75 -14.65
CA SER A 142 8.29 -8.78 -14.59
C SER A 142 7.19 -8.39 -13.59
N HIS A 143 7.54 -8.03 -12.36
CA HIS A 143 6.57 -7.55 -11.37
C HIS A 143 5.81 -6.31 -11.85
N MET A 144 6.46 -5.42 -12.62
CA MET A 144 5.78 -4.28 -13.23
C MET A 144 4.74 -4.66 -14.29
N LEU A 145 4.90 -5.81 -14.97
CA LEU A 145 3.96 -6.28 -15.98
C LEU A 145 2.74 -7.01 -15.39
N PHE A 146 2.84 -7.52 -14.17
CA PHE A 146 1.78 -8.30 -13.52
C PHE A 146 1.01 -7.46 -12.49
N ASP A 147 1.56 -7.28 -11.29
CA ASP A 147 0.93 -6.59 -10.16
C ASP A 147 1.45 -5.15 -9.94
N GLY A 148 2.27 -4.66 -10.86
CA GLY A 148 2.82 -3.32 -10.84
C GLY A 148 2.16 -2.33 -11.78
N SER A 149 2.70 -1.11 -11.78
CA SER A 149 2.30 -0.04 -12.69
C SER A 149 3.44 0.93 -12.90
N VAL A 150 3.61 1.39 -14.14
CA VAL A 150 4.58 2.42 -14.53
C VAL A 150 3.82 3.57 -15.16
N ASN A 151 4.01 4.78 -14.63
CA ASN A 151 3.36 6.00 -15.07
C ASN A 151 4.40 7.08 -15.36
N ASN A 152 4.37 7.61 -16.57
CA ASN A 152 5.26 8.68 -17.04
C ASN A 152 4.46 9.90 -17.54
N ARG A 153 3.35 10.22 -16.88
CA ARG A 153 2.55 11.40 -17.21
C ARG A 153 3.12 12.63 -16.52
N LYS A 154 3.13 13.78 -17.21
CA LYS A 154 3.56 15.07 -16.64
C LYS A 154 2.90 15.31 -15.28
N GLY A 155 3.71 15.53 -14.25
CA GLY A 155 3.22 15.77 -12.89
C GLY A 155 2.86 14.51 -12.09
N ASN A 156 2.94 13.30 -12.66
CA ASN A 156 2.63 12.05 -11.97
C ASN A 156 3.53 10.89 -12.43
N ASN A 157 4.83 11.01 -12.16
CA ASN A 157 5.83 10.01 -12.54
C ASN A 157 6.06 9.07 -11.36
N TYR A 158 5.66 7.81 -11.52
CA TYR A 158 5.95 6.78 -10.53
C TYR A 158 6.04 5.41 -11.21
N PHE A 159 6.75 4.49 -10.57
CA PHE A 159 6.43 3.09 -10.68
C PHE A 159 6.06 2.53 -9.31
N ARG A 160 5.06 1.65 -9.30
CA ARG A 160 4.44 1.12 -8.09
C ARG A 160 4.32 -0.38 -8.19
N PHE A 161 4.66 -1.06 -7.12
CA PHE A 161 4.41 -2.49 -6.96
C PHE A 161 3.41 -2.71 -5.82
N ILE A 162 2.44 -3.60 -6.01
CA ILE A 162 1.48 -3.97 -4.97
C ILE A 162 1.51 -5.48 -4.79
N CYS A 163 1.81 -5.96 -3.59
CA CYS A 163 1.81 -7.40 -3.33
C CYS A 163 1.37 -7.69 -1.89
N SER A 164 0.80 -8.88 -1.67
CA SER A 164 0.44 -9.34 -0.33
C SER A 164 1.53 -10.17 0.36
N SER A 165 2.53 -10.62 -0.40
CA SER A 165 3.61 -11.48 0.08
C SER A 165 4.79 -10.63 0.59
N PRO A 166 5.07 -10.61 1.91
CA PRO A 166 6.15 -9.77 2.45
C PRO A 166 7.52 -10.10 1.87
N LYS A 167 7.79 -11.38 1.55
CA LYS A 167 9.05 -11.82 0.95
C LYS A 167 9.23 -11.34 -0.49
N VAL A 168 8.15 -11.27 -1.27
CA VAL A 168 8.20 -10.72 -2.63
C VAL A 168 8.42 -9.20 -2.58
N ILE A 169 7.78 -8.50 -1.63
CA ILE A 169 8.00 -7.06 -1.35
C ILE A 169 9.46 -6.78 -0.97
N GLU A 170 10.03 -7.55 -0.04
CA GLU A 170 11.42 -7.44 0.40
C GLU A 170 12.39 -7.63 -0.77
N LEU A 171 12.20 -8.69 -1.57
CA LEU A 171 13.00 -8.97 -2.75
C LEU A 171 12.92 -7.82 -3.77
N PHE A 172 11.72 -7.32 -4.05
CA PHE A 172 11.53 -6.20 -4.99
C PHE A 172 12.24 -4.92 -4.53
N ILE A 173 12.18 -4.58 -3.23
CA ILE A 173 12.89 -3.42 -2.68
C ILE A 173 14.40 -3.58 -2.88
N ASN A 174 14.92 -4.76 -2.57
CA ASN A 174 16.34 -5.07 -2.71
C ASN A 174 16.79 -5.03 -4.18
N ASP A 175 15.97 -5.55 -5.09
CA ASP A 175 16.23 -5.49 -6.53
C ASP A 175 16.29 -4.03 -7.01
N VAL A 176 15.31 -3.19 -6.64
CA VAL A 176 15.29 -1.77 -7.02
C VAL A 176 16.49 -1.00 -6.46
N LYS A 177 16.87 -1.27 -5.21
CA LYS A 177 18.09 -0.71 -4.60
C LYS A 177 19.35 -1.19 -5.32
N THR A 178 19.41 -2.45 -5.72
CA THR A 178 20.55 -3.03 -6.42
C THR A 178 20.71 -2.42 -7.81
N VAL A 179 19.64 -2.43 -8.62
CA VAL A 179 19.65 -2.00 -10.03
C VAL A 179 19.70 -0.48 -10.18
N TYR A 180 18.91 0.26 -9.40
CA TYR A 180 18.78 1.70 -9.56
C TYR A 180 19.45 2.52 -8.46
N GLY A 181 19.84 1.91 -7.33
CA GLY A 181 20.35 2.66 -6.17
C GLY A 181 19.27 3.46 -5.45
N LEU A 182 17.99 3.14 -5.67
CA LEU A 182 16.87 3.87 -5.09
C LEU A 182 16.45 3.25 -3.76
N GLU A 183 16.48 4.05 -2.70
CA GLU A 183 15.87 3.68 -1.42
C GLU A 183 14.34 3.75 -1.49
N ASN A 184 13.68 2.87 -0.75
CA ASN A 184 12.23 2.89 -0.65
C ASN A 184 11.77 4.11 0.17
N ASN A 185 10.78 4.86 -0.34
CA ASN A 185 10.21 6.02 0.36
C ASN A 185 9.13 5.63 1.38
N GLY A 186 8.81 4.34 1.52
CA GLY A 186 7.86 3.83 2.49
C GLY A 186 7.06 2.62 1.97
N ILE A 187 6.55 1.84 2.92
CA ILE A 187 5.59 0.76 2.71
C ILE A 187 4.22 1.33 3.07
N PHE A 188 3.29 1.32 2.12
CA PHE A 188 1.95 1.85 2.32
C PHE A 188 0.96 0.69 2.40
N ASP A 189 0.28 0.55 3.54
CA ASP A 189 -0.77 -0.46 3.70
C ASP A 189 -1.99 -0.07 2.85
N GLU A 190 -2.35 -0.94 1.90
CA GLU A 190 -3.61 -0.83 1.16
C GLU A 190 -4.70 -1.44 2.06
N ASN A 191 -5.19 -0.65 3.02
CA ASN A 191 -6.11 -0.99 4.14
C ASN A 191 -7.34 -1.85 3.78
N SER A 192 -7.64 -2.06 2.50
CA SER A 192 -8.78 -2.86 2.03
C SER A 192 -8.42 -4.26 1.49
N LYS A 193 -7.13 -4.59 1.29
CA LYS A 193 -6.75 -5.77 0.49
C LYS A 193 -5.78 -6.74 1.15
N ASN A 194 -5.26 -6.44 2.35
CA ASN A 194 -4.10 -7.14 2.94
C ASN A 194 -2.91 -7.16 1.95
N CYS A 195 -2.71 -6.04 1.25
CA CYS A 195 -1.60 -5.84 0.35
C CYS A 195 -0.80 -4.63 0.80
N VAL A 196 0.49 -4.64 0.50
CA VAL A 196 1.40 -3.53 0.64
C VAL A 196 1.64 -2.92 -0.73
N SER A 197 1.73 -1.60 -0.78
CA SER A 197 2.09 -0.81 -1.94
C SER A 197 3.45 -0.14 -1.73
N ILE A 198 4.33 -0.23 -2.72
CA ILE A 198 5.65 0.40 -2.74
C ILE A 198 5.70 1.38 -3.89
N ASN A 199 6.17 2.60 -3.66
CA ASN A 199 6.18 3.67 -4.65
C ASN A 199 7.56 4.29 -4.83
N TYR A 200 8.00 4.36 -6.09
CA TYR A 200 9.23 5.02 -6.49
C TYR A 200 8.94 6.13 -7.50
N ASN A 201 9.51 7.32 -7.26
CA ASN A 201 9.28 8.53 -8.05
C ASN A 201 10.56 8.99 -8.76
N SER A 202 11.24 8.10 -9.50
CA SER A 202 12.44 8.44 -10.30
C SER A 202 12.12 8.46 -11.78
N ILE A 203 12.24 9.62 -12.42
CA ILE A 203 12.01 9.78 -13.86
C ILE A 203 12.99 8.93 -14.66
N LEU A 204 14.25 8.85 -14.24
CA LEU A 204 15.29 8.10 -14.94
C LEU A 204 15.01 6.59 -14.90
N ALA A 205 14.62 6.04 -13.75
CA ALA A 205 14.24 4.63 -13.65
C ALA A 205 12.98 4.32 -14.48
N ILE A 206 12.00 5.23 -14.50
CA ILE A 206 10.78 5.08 -15.32
C ILE A 206 11.14 5.08 -16.81
N GLN A 207 11.98 6.01 -17.26
CA GLN A 207 12.44 6.06 -18.65
C GLN A 207 13.16 4.78 -19.04
N ASP A 208 13.97 4.22 -18.14
CA ASP A 208 14.65 2.97 -18.38
C ASP A 208 13.68 1.77 -18.48
N LEU A 209 12.73 1.63 -17.54
CA LEU A 209 11.68 0.61 -17.61
C LEU A 209 10.88 0.69 -18.92
N MET A 210 10.50 1.89 -19.34
CA MET A 210 9.73 2.11 -20.58
C MET A 210 10.46 1.67 -21.87
N LYS A 211 11.77 1.36 -21.82
CA LYS A 211 12.50 0.77 -22.95
C LYS A 211 12.08 -0.69 -23.21
N TYR A 212 11.63 -1.42 -22.18
CA TYR A 212 11.44 -2.87 -22.26
C TYR A 212 10.01 -3.29 -22.61
N ALA A 213 9.03 -2.46 -22.27
CA ALA A 213 7.63 -2.71 -22.60
C ALA A 213 6.94 -1.41 -23.05
N PRO A 214 6.20 -1.43 -24.17
CA PRO A 214 5.44 -0.26 -24.63
C PRO A 214 4.27 0.09 -23.68
N SER A 215 3.86 -0.86 -22.84
CA SER A 215 2.86 -0.66 -21.81
C SER A 215 3.02 -1.67 -20.68
N TYR A 216 2.89 -1.19 -19.45
CA TYR A 216 2.81 -1.99 -18.22
C TYR A 216 1.36 -2.12 -17.71
N SER A 217 0.37 -1.89 -18.58
CA SER A 217 -1.04 -2.05 -18.21
C SER A 217 -1.56 -3.38 -18.75
N CYS A 218 -2.04 -4.25 -17.86
CA CYS A 218 -2.62 -5.56 -18.22
C CYS A 218 -3.90 -5.43 -19.06
N LYS A 219 -4.47 -4.22 -19.20
CA LYS A 219 -5.62 -3.92 -20.06
C LYS A 219 -5.22 -3.40 -21.45
N SER A 220 -3.94 -3.08 -21.65
CA SER A 220 -3.46 -2.53 -22.90
C SER A 220 -3.29 -3.64 -23.93
N ASN A 221 -3.74 -3.44 -25.16
CA ASN A 221 -3.44 -4.35 -26.27
C ASN A 221 -1.97 -4.30 -26.71
N LYS A 222 -1.19 -3.37 -26.15
CA LYS A 222 0.25 -3.21 -26.44
C LYS A 222 1.14 -3.98 -25.45
N ILE A 223 0.60 -4.49 -24.34
CA ILE A 223 1.41 -5.30 -23.42
C ILE A 223 1.93 -6.55 -24.13
N GLN A 224 3.21 -6.85 -23.92
CA GLN A 224 3.91 -7.98 -24.53
C GLN A 224 5.05 -8.40 -23.62
N VAL A 225 5.52 -9.64 -23.77
CA VAL A 225 6.75 -10.09 -23.10
C VAL A 225 7.93 -9.32 -23.72
N PRO A 226 8.78 -8.65 -22.93
CA PRO A 226 9.96 -7.96 -23.43
C PRO A 226 10.88 -8.87 -24.26
N GLU A 227 11.46 -8.34 -25.34
CA GLU A 227 12.32 -9.12 -26.23
C GLU A 227 13.52 -9.73 -25.50
N VAL A 228 14.13 -8.96 -24.61
CA VAL A 228 15.24 -9.41 -23.75
C VAL A 228 14.91 -10.65 -22.91
N ILE A 229 13.64 -10.88 -22.56
CA ILE A 229 13.19 -12.09 -21.85
C ILE A 229 12.94 -13.24 -22.84
N LYS A 230 12.31 -12.94 -23.99
CA LYS A 230 12.00 -13.95 -25.02
C LYS A 230 13.26 -14.55 -25.63
N SER A 231 14.23 -13.73 -26.01
CA SER A 231 15.50 -14.15 -26.62
C SER A 231 16.60 -14.42 -25.61
N GLY A 232 16.47 -13.93 -24.37
CA GLY A 232 17.48 -14.07 -23.32
C GLY A 232 17.69 -15.50 -22.81
N PRO A 233 18.69 -15.71 -21.93
CA PRO A 233 19.00 -17.01 -21.36
C PRO A 233 17.80 -17.63 -20.62
N SER A 234 17.85 -18.95 -20.43
CA SER A 234 16.82 -19.71 -19.71
C SER A 234 16.53 -19.15 -18.31
N GLU A 235 17.50 -18.50 -17.69
CA GLU A 235 17.36 -17.91 -16.37
C GLU A 235 16.41 -16.70 -16.37
N PHE A 236 16.44 -15.86 -17.41
CA PHE A 236 15.53 -14.72 -17.53
C PHE A 236 14.09 -15.19 -17.72
N LYS A 237 13.92 -16.20 -18.56
CA LYS A 237 12.62 -16.86 -18.79
C LYS A 237 12.07 -17.47 -17.50
N ARG A 238 12.94 -18.13 -16.71
CA ARG A 238 12.58 -18.75 -15.44
C ARG A 238 12.11 -17.70 -14.44
N GLU A 239 12.86 -16.62 -14.26
CA GLU A 239 12.50 -15.56 -13.31
C GLU A 239 11.25 -14.81 -13.74
N PHE A 240 11.09 -14.52 -15.04
CA PHE A 240 9.85 -13.94 -15.56
C PHE A 240 8.63 -14.81 -15.24
N LEU A 241 8.72 -16.12 -15.49
CA LEU A 241 7.63 -17.04 -15.14
C LEU A 241 7.43 -17.14 -13.62
N ARG A 242 8.49 -17.13 -12.81
CA ARG A 242 8.36 -17.13 -11.36
C ARG A 242 7.58 -15.91 -10.87
N CYS A 243 7.91 -14.71 -11.33
CA CYS A 243 7.17 -13.49 -11.01
C CYS A 243 5.69 -13.58 -11.42
N PHE A 244 5.39 -14.11 -12.62
CA PHE A 244 4.00 -14.35 -13.05
C PHE A 244 3.25 -15.25 -12.06
N TRP A 245 3.88 -16.33 -11.64
CA TRP A 245 3.27 -17.30 -10.73
C TRP A 245 3.18 -16.78 -9.28
N ASP A 246 4.08 -15.90 -8.86
CA ASP A 246 4.04 -15.26 -7.55
C ASP A 246 2.94 -14.20 -7.45
N ASP A 247 2.74 -13.40 -8.50
CA ASP A 247 1.77 -12.31 -8.53
C ASP A 247 0.37 -12.79 -8.94
N ASP A 248 0.23 -13.30 -10.17
CA ASP A 248 -1.05 -13.70 -10.77
C ASP A 248 -1.36 -15.20 -10.64
N GLY A 249 -0.38 -15.99 -10.23
CA GLY A 249 -0.50 -17.42 -10.06
C GLY A 249 -1.23 -17.83 -8.78
N GLY A 250 -1.92 -18.96 -8.86
CA GLY A 250 -2.67 -19.56 -7.77
C GLY A 250 -2.74 -21.09 -7.89
N ILE A 251 -3.20 -21.71 -6.80
CA ILE A 251 -3.40 -23.15 -6.70
C ILE A 251 -4.89 -23.37 -6.47
N THR A 252 -5.53 -24.09 -7.39
CA THR A 252 -6.93 -24.49 -7.22
C THR A 252 -6.99 -25.95 -6.82
N VAL A 253 -7.78 -26.25 -5.80
CA VAL A 253 -7.98 -27.60 -5.29
C VAL A 253 -9.42 -28.04 -5.57
N SER A 254 -9.58 -29.22 -6.16
CA SER A 254 -10.86 -29.89 -6.30
C SER A 254 -10.97 -31.01 -5.27
N LYS A 255 -11.82 -30.80 -4.26
CA LYS A 255 -12.13 -31.80 -3.24
C LYS A 255 -12.72 -33.07 -3.86
N LYS A 256 -13.71 -32.91 -4.74
CA LYS A 256 -14.41 -34.03 -5.42
C LYS A 256 -13.44 -34.99 -6.11
N TYR A 257 -12.40 -34.46 -6.75
CA TYR A 257 -11.45 -35.26 -7.52
C TYR A 257 -10.13 -35.50 -6.82
N LYS A 258 -9.94 -35.01 -5.58
CA LYS A 258 -8.65 -35.02 -4.86
C LYS A 258 -7.48 -34.59 -5.75
N ARG A 259 -7.70 -33.53 -6.53
CA ARG A 259 -6.75 -33.02 -7.53
C ARG A 259 -6.57 -31.53 -7.34
N PHE A 260 -5.39 -31.04 -7.69
CA PHE A 260 -5.13 -29.62 -7.80
C PHE A 260 -4.56 -29.28 -9.17
N TRP A 261 -4.71 -28.03 -9.59
CA TRP A 261 -4.05 -27.46 -10.75
C TRP A 261 -3.49 -26.08 -10.40
N LEU A 262 -2.46 -25.68 -11.13
CA LEU A 262 -1.95 -24.31 -11.08
C LEU A 262 -2.75 -23.49 -12.07
N ILE A 263 -3.13 -22.28 -11.65
CA ILE A 263 -3.90 -21.34 -12.46
C ILE A 263 -3.24 -19.97 -12.40
N GLY A 264 -2.97 -19.36 -13.56
CA GLY A 264 -2.55 -17.97 -13.66
C GLY A 264 -3.57 -17.18 -14.48
N SER A 265 -3.94 -15.99 -14.02
CA SER A 265 -4.98 -15.17 -14.68
C SER A 265 -4.37 -13.92 -15.31
N GLN A 266 -4.66 -13.64 -16.58
CA GLN A 266 -4.22 -12.40 -17.23
C GLN A 266 -5.23 -11.89 -18.24
N LYS A 267 -5.68 -10.64 -18.06
CA LYS A 267 -6.79 -10.05 -18.83
C LYS A 267 -6.49 -9.87 -20.31
N ASN A 268 -5.23 -9.84 -20.69
CA ASN A 268 -4.83 -9.77 -22.09
C ASN A 268 -4.51 -11.18 -22.60
N LEU A 269 -5.38 -11.71 -23.47
CA LEU A 269 -5.27 -13.06 -23.99
C LEU A 269 -4.00 -13.27 -24.83
N LYS A 270 -3.62 -12.28 -25.68
CA LYS A 270 -2.39 -12.35 -26.48
C LYS A 270 -1.16 -12.47 -25.59
N PHE A 271 -1.08 -11.65 -24.54
CA PHE A 271 0.01 -11.68 -23.57
C PHE A 271 0.04 -13.02 -22.82
N LEU A 272 -1.12 -13.57 -22.47
CA LEU A 272 -1.22 -14.89 -21.85
C LEU A 272 -0.71 -16.02 -22.77
N TYR A 273 -0.96 -15.95 -24.07
CA TYR A 273 -0.37 -16.87 -25.05
C TYR A 273 1.16 -16.73 -25.14
N GLU A 274 1.71 -15.52 -25.05
CA GLU A 274 3.15 -15.30 -25.00
C GLU A 274 3.78 -15.89 -23.71
N ILE A 275 3.14 -15.68 -22.56
CA ILE A 275 3.55 -16.31 -21.28
C ILE A 275 3.54 -17.84 -21.40
N GLY A 276 2.51 -18.38 -22.06
CA GLY A 276 2.40 -19.80 -22.39
C GLY A 276 3.62 -20.32 -23.15
N LYS A 277 4.01 -19.66 -24.24
CA LYS A 277 5.18 -20.08 -25.06
C LYS A 277 6.49 -20.15 -24.27
N ILE A 278 6.64 -19.35 -23.21
CA ILE A 278 7.82 -19.42 -22.34
C ILE A 278 7.81 -20.71 -21.51
N HIS A 279 6.64 -21.25 -21.15
CA HIS A 279 6.53 -22.53 -20.44
C HIS A 279 7.00 -23.72 -21.32
N ASP A 280 6.82 -23.64 -22.64
CA ASP A 280 7.28 -24.67 -23.57
C ASP A 280 8.80 -24.87 -23.47
N HIS A 281 9.56 -23.78 -23.27
CA HIS A 281 11.02 -23.82 -23.05
C HIS A 281 11.43 -24.70 -21.86
N PHE A 282 10.55 -24.82 -20.85
CA PHE A 282 10.76 -25.66 -19.68
C PHE A 282 10.11 -27.04 -19.79
N ASN A 283 9.56 -27.41 -20.96
CA ASN A 283 8.80 -28.64 -21.18
C ASN A 283 7.63 -28.76 -20.18
N ILE A 284 6.86 -27.69 -20.03
CA ILE A 284 5.68 -27.62 -19.17
C ILE A 284 4.49 -27.36 -20.08
N ASN A 285 3.68 -28.39 -20.31
CA ASN A 285 2.43 -28.22 -21.06
C ASN A 285 1.42 -27.44 -20.23
N TYR A 286 0.69 -26.57 -20.90
CA TYR A 286 -0.36 -25.74 -20.31
C TYR A 286 -1.62 -25.77 -21.19
N LEU A 287 -2.74 -25.33 -20.62
CA LEU A 287 -3.97 -25.06 -21.34
C LEU A 287 -4.33 -23.58 -21.15
N ILE A 288 -4.82 -22.92 -22.18
CA ILE A 288 -5.42 -21.59 -22.03
C ILE A 288 -6.94 -21.73 -22.15
N ASN A 289 -7.64 -21.18 -21.17
CA ASN A 289 -9.08 -21.04 -21.19
C ASN A 289 -9.43 -19.60 -21.54
N ASP A 290 -9.69 -19.36 -22.82
CA ASP A 290 -9.96 -18.03 -23.38
C ASP A 290 -11.17 -17.34 -22.73
N LYS A 291 -12.19 -18.12 -22.34
CA LYS A 291 -13.42 -17.59 -21.72
C LYS A 291 -13.13 -16.93 -20.37
N TYR A 292 -12.19 -17.48 -19.60
CA TYR A 292 -11.84 -16.97 -18.27
C TYR A 292 -10.47 -16.31 -18.21
N TYR A 293 -9.75 -16.24 -19.33
CA TYR A 293 -8.41 -15.67 -19.41
C TYR A 293 -7.43 -16.34 -18.43
N HIS A 294 -7.44 -17.67 -18.39
CA HIS A 294 -6.65 -18.48 -17.47
C HIS A 294 -5.65 -19.37 -18.20
N LEU A 295 -4.41 -19.39 -17.73
CA LEU A 295 -3.42 -20.41 -18.06
C LEU A 295 -3.43 -21.47 -16.95
N LEU A 296 -3.51 -22.74 -17.35
CA LEU A 296 -3.69 -23.88 -16.46
C LEU A 296 -2.56 -24.90 -16.63
N ILE A 297 -1.96 -25.34 -15.52
CA ILE A 297 -1.07 -26.52 -15.48
C ILE A 297 -1.78 -27.63 -14.71
N VAL A 298 -2.26 -28.62 -15.46
CA VAL A 298 -3.16 -29.68 -14.94
C VAL A 298 -2.45 -31.00 -14.71
N ARG A 299 -1.64 -31.43 -15.70
CA ARG A 299 -1.04 -32.77 -15.72
C ARG A 299 0.02 -32.92 -14.61
N LYS A 300 0.09 -34.11 -14.02
CA LYS A 300 1.03 -34.41 -12.92
C LYS A 300 2.49 -34.18 -13.30
N LYS A 301 2.90 -34.61 -14.51
CA LYS A 301 4.27 -34.42 -15.03
C LYS A 301 4.62 -32.94 -15.16
N ASP A 302 3.73 -32.14 -15.72
CA ASP A 302 3.96 -30.71 -15.94
C ASP A 302 4.02 -29.93 -14.62
N LYS A 303 3.17 -30.28 -13.64
CA LYS A 303 3.28 -29.74 -12.27
C LYS A 303 4.63 -30.07 -11.61
N LYS A 304 5.12 -31.31 -11.75
CA LYS A 304 6.46 -31.67 -11.25
C LYS A 304 7.56 -30.88 -11.96
N ASN A 305 7.47 -30.71 -13.28
CA ASN A 305 8.41 -29.89 -14.04
C ASN A 305 8.38 -28.43 -13.61
N PHE A 306 7.18 -27.87 -13.38
CA PHE A 306 7.01 -26.54 -12.84
C PHE A 306 7.73 -26.38 -11.51
N LEU A 307 7.46 -27.24 -10.52
CA LEU A 307 8.08 -27.16 -9.20
C LEU A 307 9.62 -27.25 -9.26
N ARG A 308 10.14 -28.11 -10.13
CA ARG A 308 11.58 -28.32 -10.27
C ARG A 308 12.29 -27.17 -10.99
N LYS A 309 11.67 -26.60 -12.03
CA LYS A 309 12.34 -25.69 -12.96
C LYS A 309 12.01 -24.22 -12.71
N ILE A 310 10.80 -23.92 -12.23
CA ILE A 310 10.29 -22.57 -12.03
C ILE A 310 9.97 -22.35 -10.55
N GLY A 311 9.03 -23.12 -9.99
CA GLY A 311 8.59 -23.00 -8.61
C GLY A 311 7.93 -21.66 -8.27
N PHE A 312 7.60 -21.48 -7.00
CA PHE A 312 7.24 -20.19 -6.43
C PHE A 312 8.41 -19.65 -5.60
N LEU A 313 8.49 -18.33 -5.42
CA LEU A 313 9.39 -17.77 -4.43
C LEU A 313 9.00 -18.27 -3.02
N GLU A 314 10.00 -18.56 -2.19
CA GLU A 314 9.78 -18.86 -0.78
C GLU A 314 9.09 -17.68 -0.07
N GLY A 315 8.06 -17.98 0.71
CA GLY A 315 7.21 -16.97 1.34
C GLY A 315 6.19 -16.28 0.42
N SER A 316 6.05 -16.72 -0.83
CA SER A 316 4.97 -16.30 -1.73
C SER A 316 3.62 -16.83 -1.24
N LEU A 317 2.66 -15.94 -1.04
CA LEU A 317 1.37 -16.24 -0.41
C LEU A 317 0.26 -16.44 -1.43
N VAL A 318 -0.70 -17.30 -1.10
CA VAL A 318 -1.97 -17.40 -1.80
C VAL A 318 -2.81 -16.16 -1.51
N THR A 319 -3.23 -15.44 -2.56
CA THR A 319 -3.88 -14.12 -2.43
C THR A 319 -5.41 -14.20 -2.42
N ARG A 320 -6.00 -15.31 -2.90
CA ARG A 320 -7.44 -15.49 -3.09
C ARG A 320 -7.90 -16.90 -2.69
N GLY A 321 -9.18 -17.04 -2.39
CA GLY A 321 -9.82 -18.32 -2.06
C GLY A 321 -9.61 -18.76 -0.61
N LEU A 322 -9.97 -20.01 -0.32
CA LEU A 322 -9.98 -20.56 1.04
C LEU A 322 -8.59 -20.68 1.68
N CYS A 323 -7.55 -20.81 0.85
CA CYS A 323 -6.16 -20.91 1.30
C CYS A 323 -5.47 -19.55 1.39
N LYS A 324 -6.21 -18.43 1.33
CA LYS A 324 -5.64 -17.08 1.37
C LYS A 324 -4.74 -16.91 2.60
N GLY A 325 -3.53 -16.38 2.38
CA GLY A 325 -2.53 -16.14 3.41
C GLY A 325 -1.61 -17.33 3.69
N LEU A 326 -1.89 -18.53 3.17
CA LEU A 326 -0.94 -19.64 3.23
C LEU A 326 0.17 -19.48 2.20
N GLU A 327 1.36 -19.95 2.52
CA GLU A 327 2.46 -20.00 1.56
C GLU A 327 2.17 -21.04 0.46
N LYS A 328 2.41 -20.65 -0.79
CA LYS A 328 2.15 -21.49 -1.97
C LYS A 328 2.97 -22.79 -1.94
N ASN A 329 4.26 -22.71 -1.58
CA ASN A 329 5.14 -23.87 -1.49
C ASN A 329 4.71 -24.84 -0.37
N PHE A 330 4.32 -24.31 0.79
CA PHE A 330 3.74 -25.11 1.87
C PHE A 330 2.47 -25.84 1.40
N LEU A 331 1.52 -25.11 0.80
CA LEU A 331 0.27 -25.68 0.31
C LEU A 331 0.50 -26.81 -0.71
N LEU A 332 1.47 -26.65 -1.61
CA LEU A 332 1.82 -27.70 -2.57
C LEU A 332 2.39 -28.95 -1.92
N LYS A 333 3.19 -28.79 -0.88
CA LYS A 333 3.74 -29.92 -0.12
C LYS A 333 2.60 -30.72 0.50
N GLU A 334 1.67 -30.04 1.18
CA GLU A 334 0.51 -30.67 1.80
C GLU A 334 -0.41 -31.38 0.79
N LEU A 335 -0.65 -30.76 -0.36
CA LEU A 335 -1.44 -31.35 -1.43
C LEU A 335 -0.77 -32.58 -2.07
N ASN A 336 0.56 -32.60 -2.15
CA ASN A 336 1.30 -33.75 -2.66
C ASN A 336 1.35 -34.91 -1.65
N LEU A 337 1.32 -34.61 -0.35
CA LEU A 337 1.24 -35.60 0.72
C LEU A 337 -0.18 -36.13 0.93
N GLY A 338 -1.19 -35.52 0.28
CA GLY A 338 -2.60 -35.91 0.44
C GLY A 338 -3.18 -35.52 1.80
N ILE A 339 -2.54 -34.58 2.51
CA ILE A 339 -2.95 -34.15 3.85
C ILE A 339 -4.17 -33.20 3.76
N PHE A 340 -4.30 -32.46 2.65
CA PHE A 340 -5.45 -31.60 2.41
C PHE A 340 -6.66 -32.40 1.88
N PRO A 341 -7.83 -32.37 2.56
CA PRO A 341 -9.01 -33.17 2.23
C PRO A 341 -9.78 -32.73 0.98
#